data_AF-A0A847AND0-F1
#
_entry.id   AF-A0A847AND0-F1
#
_cell.length_a   1.000
_cell.length_b   1.000
_cell.length_c   1.000
_cell.angle_alpha   90.00
_cell.angle_beta   90.00
_cell.angle_gamma   90.00
#
_symmetry.space_group_name_H-M   'P 1'
#
loop_
_entity.id
_entity.type
_entity.pdbx_description
1 polymer ?
#
loop_
_entity_poly.entity_id
_entity_poly.type
_entity_poly.pdbx_seq_one_letter_code
_entity_poly.pdbx_strand_id
1 'polypeptide(L)' 'MIIIAINVVVFVVVRISPDLLGYLGVWGRPLFLQRPWGLITSIFTHYDLFHLFANMFTLYFFGNSVLSIIGV' A
#
# COMPACT_ATOMS: atom_id res chain seq x y z
N MET A 1 -9.99 -8.10 -4.32
CA MET A 1 -9.92 -8.62 -2.94
C MET A 1 -8.50 -8.95 -2.47
N ILE A 2 -7.67 -9.60 -3.30
CA ILE A 2 -6.27 -9.92 -2.94
C ILE A 2 -5.46 -8.67 -2.53
N ILE A 3 -5.60 -7.57 -3.27
CA ILE A 3 -4.91 -6.31 -2.97
C ILE A 3 -5.27 -5.78 -1.58
N ILE A 4 -6.53 -5.92 -1.15
CA ILE A 4 -6.97 -5.49 0.19
C ILE A 4 -6.26 -6.31 1.26
N ALA A 5 -6.20 -7.64 1.09
CA ALA A 5 -5.51 -8.53 2.03
C ALA A 5 -4.02 -8.18 2.15
N ILE A 6 -3.34 -7.90 1.04
CA ILE A 6 -1.93 -7.49 1.03
C ILE A 6 -1.74 -6.18 1.82
N ASN A 7 -2.59 -5.17 1.59
CA ASN A 7 -2.51 -3.89 2.31
C ASN A 7 -2.67 -4.06 3.82
N VAL A 8 -3.60 -4.91 4.26
CA VAL A 8 -3.82 -5.21 5.68
C VAL A 8 -2.60 -5.93 6.26
N VAL A 9 -2.04 -6.93 5.56
CA VAL A 9 -0.84 -7.64 6.03
C VAL A 9 0.35 -6.69 6.15
N VAL A 10 0.62 -5.87 5.12
CA VAL A 10 1.71 -4.89 5.13
C VAL A 10 1.53 -3.90 6.29
N PHE A 11 0.31 -3.42 6.52
CA PHE A 11 0.02 -2.55 7.66
C PHE A 11 0.35 -3.23 9.00
N VAL A 12 -0.11 -4.47 9.23
CA VAL A 12 0.19 -5.20 10.48
C VAL A 12 1.71 -5.38 10.66
N VAL A 13 2.43 -5.76 9.61
CA VAL A 13 3.88 -5.95 9.65
C VAL A 13 4.61 -4.64 9.99
N VAL A 14 4.22 -3.52 9.38
CA VAL A 14 4.79 -2.19 9.68
C VAL A 14 4.46 -1.74 11.11
N ARG A 15 3.31 -2.13 11.66
CA ARG A 15 2.97 -1.84 13.07
C ARG A 15 3.81 -2.65 14.07
N ILE A 16 4.27 -3.83 13.68
CA ILE A 16 5.20 -4.65 14.49
C ILE A 16 6.63 -4.13 14.37
N SER A 17 7.04 -3.68 13.18
CA SER A 17 8.37 -3.12 12.92
C SER A 17 8.27 -1.76 12.22
N PRO A 18 8.21 -0.65 13.01
CA PRO A 18 8.03 0.69 12.47
C PRO A 18 9.13 1.15 11.50
N ASP A 19 10.35 0.61 11.63
CA ASP A 19 11.47 0.89 10.73
C ASP A 19 11.17 0.52 9.27
N LEU A 20 10.25 -0.44 9.06
CA LEU A 20 9.81 -0.84 7.72
C LEU A 20 9.05 0.28 7.00
N LEU A 21 8.41 1.21 7.72
CA LEU A 21 7.75 2.36 7.10
C LEU A 21 8.75 3.18 6.26
N GLY A 22 9.91 3.46 6.84
CA GLY A 22 10.98 4.17 6.15
C GLY A 22 11.71 3.32 5.10
N TYR A 23 11.71 2.00 5.22
CA TYR A 23 12.32 1.13 4.22
C TYR A 23 11.46 0.89 2.98
N LEU A 24 10.13 0.86 3.16
CA LEU A 24 9.13 0.61 2.12
C LEU A 24 8.60 1.91 1.48
N GLY A 25 8.86 3.07 2.09
CA GLY A 25 8.51 4.37 1.55
C GLY A 25 9.34 4.78 0.34
N VAL A 26 8.82 5.73 -0.44
CA VAL A 26 9.56 6.36 -1.54
C VAL A 26 10.45 7.48 -1.01
N TRP A 27 11.67 7.58 -1.52
CA TRP A 27 12.65 8.61 -1.13
C TRP A 27 13.21 9.34 -2.33
N GLY A 28 13.69 10.57 -2.11
CA GLY A 28 14.47 11.32 -3.09
C GLY A 28 15.91 10.80 -3.23
N ARG A 29 16.73 11.49 -4.03
CA ARG A 29 18.18 11.20 -4.12
C ARG A 29 18.88 11.49 -2.78
N PRO A 30 19.89 10.70 -2.38
CA PRO A 30 20.49 9.57 -3.09
C PRO A 30 19.79 8.22 -2.84
N LEU A 31 18.89 8.15 -1.85
CA LEU A 31 18.26 6.92 -1.38
C LEU A 31 17.38 6.23 -2.42
N PHE A 32 16.82 6.99 -3.36
CA PHE A 32 16.02 6.45 -4.46
C PHE A 32 16.73 5.32 -5.23
N LEU A 33 18.01 5.51 -5.56
CA LEU A 33 18.79 4.51 -6.30
C LEU A 33 19.14 3.29 -5.45
N GLN A 34 19.19 3.45 -4.13
CA GLN A 34 19.48 2.38 -3.19
C GLN A 34 18.21 1.60 -2.81
N ARG A 35 17.03 2.21 -2.94
CA ARG A 35 15.72 1.65 -2.55
C ARG A 35 14.67 1.85 -3.65
N PRO A 36 14.90 1.35 -4.88
CA PRO A 36 14.01 1.58 -6.01
C PRO A 36 12.62 0.96 -5.82
N TRP A 37 12.51 -0.10 -5.01
CA TRP A 37 11.23 -0.75 -4.69
C TRP A 37 10.24 0.20 -4.00
N GLY A 38 10.71 1.28 -3.37
CA GLY A 38 9.88 2.30 -2.72
C GLY A 38 8.79 2.88 -3.63
N LEU A 39 8.99 2.88 -4.95
CA LEU A 39 7.96 3.27 -5.93
C LEU A 39 6.70 2.40 -5.87
N ILE A 40 6.88 1.10 -5.65
CA ILE A 40 5.79 0.12 -5.63
C ILE A 40 5.35 -0.16 -4.20
N THR A 41 6.30 -0.36 -3.28
CA THR A 41 5.98 -0.73 -1.89
C THR A 41 5.28 0.39 -1.13
N SER A 42 5.50 1.66 -1.49
CA SER A 42 4.81 2.79 -0.87
C SER A 42 3.30 2.77 -1.11
N ILE A 43 2.83 2.21 -2.22
CA ILE A 43 1.39 2.06 -2.53
C ILE A 43 0.69 1.18 -1.48
N PHE A 44 1.43 0.21 -0.90
CA PHE A 44 0.89 -0.71 0.09
C PHE A 44 1.13 -0.27 1.54
N THR A 45 1.95 0.76 1.74
CA THR A 45 2.43 1.16 3.07
C THR A 45 1.59 2.32 3.60
N HIS A 46 0.84 2.08 4.67
CA HIS A 46 -0.09 3.05 5.24
C HIS A 46 0.39 3.52 6.62
N TYR A 47 0.35 4.83 6.86
CA TYR A 47 0.84 5.44 8.10
C TYR A 47 -0.11 5.22 9.30
N ASP A 48 -1.42 5.34 9.08
CA ASP A 48 -2.42 5.14 10.13
C ASP A 48 -3.66 4.39 9.65
N LEU A 49 -4.47 4.01 10.64
CA LEU A 49 -5.63 3.15 10.46
C LEU A 49 -6.74 3.81 9.64
N PHE A 50 -6.93 5.13 9.76
CA PHE A 50 -7.96 5.82 8.99
C PHE A 50 -7.58 5.91 7.51
N HIS A 51 -6.31 6.22 7.20
CA HIS A 51 -5.83 6.19 5.83
C HIS A 51 -5.96 4.80 5.20
N LEU A 52 -5.62 3.73 5.94
CA LEU A 52 -5.83 2.36 5.47
C LEU A 52 -7.32 2.10 5.19
N PHE A 53 -8.19 2.41 6.17
CA PHE A 53 -9.62 2.16 6.06
C PHE A 53 -10.25 2.89 4.85
N ALA A 54 -9.98 4.18 4.69
CA ALA A 54 -10.54 4.97 3.59
C ALA A 54 -10.09 4.45 2.21
N ASN A 55 -8.83 4.04 2.09
CA ASN A 55 -8.32 3.42 0.85
C ASN A 55 -8.99 2.08 0.58
N MET A 56 -9.12 1.20 1.59
CA MET A 56 -9.72 -0.12 1.40
C MET A 56 -11.22 -0.03 1.11
N PHE A 57 -11.93 0.92 1.73
CA PHE A 57 -13.32 1.23 1.43
C PHE A 57 -13.46 1.64 -0.04
N THR A 58 -12.67 2.62 -0.49
CA THR A 58 -12.66 3.07 -1.89
C THR A 58 -12.33 1.92 -2.85
N LEU A 59 -11.28 1.16 -2.55
CA LEU A 59 -10.85 0.03 -3.39
C LEU A 59 -11.91 -1.08 -3.47
N TYR A 60 -12.67 -1.33 -2.42
CA TYR A 60 -13.73 -2.32 -2.42
C TYR A 60 -14.87 -1.93 -3.39
N PHE A 61 -15.34 -0.68 -3.33
CA PHE A 61 -16.44 -0.23 -4.18
C PHE A 61 -16.00 0.02 -5.62
N PHE A 62 -14.92 0.78 -5.82
CA PHE A 62 -14.45 1.14 -7.15
C PHE A 62 -13.69 0.01 -7.84
N GLY A 63 -12.95 -0.82 -7.10
CA GLY A 63 -12.21 -1.95 -7.68
C GLY A 63 -13.13 -2.99 -8.33
N ASN A 64 -14.23 -3.35 -7.67
CA ASN A 64 -15.23 -4.26 -8.25
C ASN A 64 -15.94 -3.63 -9.45
N SER A 65 -16.24 -2.32 -9.37
CA SER A 65 -16.85 -1.59 -10.49
C SER A 65 -15.95 -1.57 -11.71
N VAL A 66 -14.65 -1.33 -11.52
CA VAL A 66 -13.65 -1.37 -12.60
C VAL A 66 -13.55 -2.77 -13.18
N LEU A 67 -13.41 -3.82 -12.34
CA LEU A 67 -13.37 -5.23 -12.80
C LEU A 67 -14.59 -5.58 -13.66
N SER A 68 -15.77 -5.16 -13.23
CA SER A 68 -17.00 -5.36 -13.99
C SER A 68 -17.01 -4.66 -15.35
N ILE A 69 -16.32 -3.52 -15.50
CA ILE A 69 -16.23 -2.77 -16.77
C ILE A 69 -15.19 -3.40 -17.69
N ILE A 70 -14.04 -3.80 -17.15
CA ILE A 70 -12.95 -4.42 -17.93
C ILE A 70 -13.21 -5.89 -18.26
N GLY A 71 -14.15 -6.54 -17.56
CA GLY A 71 -14.58 -7.91 -17.82
C GLY A 71 -13.58 -8.98 -17.40
N VAL A 72 -12.79 -8.73 -16.35
CA VAL A 72 -11.77 -9.64 -15.79
C VAL A 72 -12.13 -10.04 -14.37
#